data_AF-A0A142JQA6-F1
#
_entry.id   AF-A0A142JQA6-F1
#
_cell.length_a   1.000
_cell.length_b   1.000
_cell.length_c   1.000
_cell.angle_alpha   90.00
_cell.angle_beta   90.00
_cell.angle_gamma   90.00
#
_symmetry.space_group_name_H-M   'P 1'
#
loop_
_entity.id
_entity.type
_entity.pdbx_description
1 polymer ?
#
loop_
_entity_poly.entity_id
_entity_poly.type
_entity_poly.pdbx_seq_one_letter_code
_entity_poly.pdbx_strand_id
1 'polypeptide(L)'
;MATLAADAQQEAKRGRGRPATGEAKTATQRVKDLDAALVESGGRILNRLRLSAEATAALANQSERYGSDRATIEAALIELDKRCAQR
;
A
#
# COMPACT_ATOMS: atom_id res chain seq x y z
N MET A 1 -63.92 -10.55 0.69
CA MET A 1 -63.39 -9.18 0.50
C MET A 1 -61.89 -9.30 0.32
N ALA A 2 -61.43 -9.37 -0.93
CA ALA A 2 -60.02 -9.49 -1.29
C ALA A 2 -59.43 -8.08 -1.41
N THR A 3 -58.37 -7.78 -0.66
CA THR A 3 -57.59 -6.55 -0.83
C THR A 3 -56.27 -6.89 -1.52
N LEU A 4 -56.12 -6.33 -2.71
CA LEU A 4 -54.99 -6.46 -3.62
C LEU A 4 -53.81 -5.58 -3.18
N ALA A 5 -52.64 -6.05 -3.57
CA ALA A 5 -51.30 -5.47 -3.45
C ALA A 5 -51.17 -4.01 -3.89
N ALA A 6 -50.24 -3.30 -3.25
CA ALA A 6 -49.44 -2.24 -3.87
C ALA A 6 -48.14 -2.02 -3.06
N ASP A 7 -47.14 -2.88 -3.27
CA ASP A 7 -45.76 -2.62 -2.88
C ASP A 7 -45.20 -1.49 -3.76
N ALA A 8 -45.28 -0.26 -3.27
CA ALA A 8 -44.60 0.88 -3.87
C ALA A 8 -43.11 0.83 -3.49
N GLN A 9 -42.30 0.17 -4.31
CA GLN A 9 -40.85 0.24 -4.24
C GLN A 9 -40.40 1.68 -4.53
N GLN A 10 -40.14 2.46 -3.49
CA GLN A 10 -39.40 3.71 -3.59
C GLN A 10 -37.97 3.41 -4.03
N GLU A 11 -37.66 3.64 -5.30
CA GLU A 11 -36.29 3.68 -5.81
C GLU A 11 -35.48 4.75 -5.06
N ALA A 12 -34.72 4.31 -4.06
CA ALA A 12 -33.72 5.13 -3.40
C ALA A 12 -32.67 5.57 -4.43
N LYS A 13 -32.65 6.87 -4.73
CA LYS A 13 -31.66 7.51 -5.61
C LYS A 13 -30.25 7.06 -5.24
N ARG A 14 -29.59 6.37 -6.17
CA ARG A 14 -28.24 5.80 -5.99
C ARG A 14 -27.22 6.93 -5.81
N GLY A 15 -26.57 6.99 -4.65
CA GLY A 15 -25.42 7.87 -4.44
C GLY A 15 -24.31 7.55 -5.45
N ARG A 16 -23.72 8.60 -6.06
CA ARG A 16 -22.60 8.43 -7.01
C ARG A 16 -21.45 7.70 -6.32
N GLY A 17 -20.97 6.60 -6.92
CA GLY A 17 -19.81 5.84 -6.42
C GLY A 17 -20.06 4.40 -5.98
N ARG A 18 -21.30 3.89 -6.01
CA ARG A 18 -21.56 2.45 -5.81
C ARG A 18 -21.36 1.67 -7.12
N PRO A 19 -20.51 0.63 -7.18
CA PRO A 19 -20.40 -0.24 -8.34
C PRO A 19 -21.69 -1.06 -8.55
N ALA A 20 -21.94 -1.45 -9.81
CA ALA A 20 -23.19 -2.09 -10.23
C ALA A 20 -23.38 -3.50 -9.67
N THR A 21 -22.29 -4.20 -9.36
CA THR A 21 -22.25 -5.56 -8.82
C THR A 21 -20.99 -5.72 -7.99
N GLY A 22 -21.09 -5.68 -6.66
CA GLY A 22 -19.98 -5.88 -5.74
C GLY A 22 -19.95 -4.86 -4.60
N GLU A 23 -19.35 -5.25 -3.48
CA GLU A 23 -19.06 -4.30 -2.40
C GLU A 23 -17.99 -3.31 -2.87
N ALA A 24 -18.25 -2.01 -2.72
CA ALA A 24 -17.27 -0.99 -3.02
C ALA A 24 -16.07 -1.16 -2.07
N LYS A 25 -14.87 -1.41 -2.62
CA LYS A 25 -13.65 -1.44 -1.80
C LYS A 25 -13.48 -0.09 -1.11
N THR A 26 -13.42 -0.10 0.22
CA THR A 26 -13.10 1.08 1.01
C THR A 26 -11.68 1.55 0.70
N ALA A 27 -11.36 2.82 0.98
CA ALA A 27 -10.00 3.33 0.80
C ALA A 27 -8.98 2.50 1.59
N THR A 28 -9.33 2.09 2.80
CA THR A 28 -8.51 1.21 3.65
C THR A 28 -8.27 -0.15 3.01
N GLN A 29 -9.30 -0.75 2.40
CA GLN A 29 -9.13 -2.05 1.74
C GLN A 29 -8.17 -1.95 0.56
N ARG A 30 -8.26 -0.88 -0.24
CA ARG A 30 -7.35 -0.66 -1.36
C ARG A 30 -5.89 -0.55 -0.93
N VAL A 31 -5.62 0.13 0.18
CA VAL A 31 -4.26 0.24 0.73
C VAL A 31 -3.75 -1.11 1.22
N LYS A 32 -4.59 -1.89 1.93
CA LYS A 32 -4.23 -3.24 2.37
C LYS A 32 -3.91 -4.16 1.21
N ASP A 33 -4.71 -4.13 0.15
CA ASP A 33 -4.49 -4.94 -1.04
C ASP A 33 -3.17 -4.56 -1.74
N LEU A 34 -2.85 -3.27 -1.80
CA LEU A 34 -1.58 -2.78 -2.35
C LEU A 34 -0.39 -3.22 -1.49
N ASP A 35 -0.51 -3.08 -0.17
CA ASP A 35 0.52 -3.50 0.78
C ASP A 35 0.77 -5.01 0.71
N ALA A 36 -0.30 -5.81 0.56
CA ALA A 36 -0.20 -7.26 0.37
C ALA A 36 0.50 -7.61 -0.96
N ALA A 37 0.11 -6.98 -2.06
CA ALA A 37 0.75 -7.20 -3.37
C ALA A 37 2.23 -6.80 -3.36
N LEU A 38 2.59 -5.73 -2.64
CA LEU A 38 3.98 -5.32 -2.47
C LEU A 38 4.78 -6.42 -1.76
N VAL A 39 4.27 -6.94 -0.65
CA VAL A 39 4.94 -8.01 0.12
C VAL A 39 5.03 -9.30 -0.71
N GLU A 40 3.98 -9.66 -1.44
CA GLU A 40 3.96 -10.83 -2.33
C GLU A 40 5.02 -10.73 -3.44
N SER A 41 5.26 -9.53 -3.97
CA SER A 41 6.31 -9.29 -4.97
C SER A 41 7.74 -9.32 -4.40
N GLY A 42 7.91 -9.55 -3.10
CA GLY A 42 9.21 -9.53 -2.40
C GLY A 42 9.63 -8.14 -1.90
N GLY A 43 8.74 -7.15 -1.97
CA GLY A 43 8.92 -5.86 -1.32
C GLY A 43 8.74 -5.92 0.19
N ARG A 44 9.02 -4.80 0.86
CA ARG A 44 8.91 -4.69 2.32
C ARG A 44 8.38 -3.33 2.73
N ILE A 45 7.62 -3.31 3.82
CA ILE A 45 7.15 -2.06 4.44
C ILE A 45 8.01 -1.77 5.67
N LEU A 46 8.71 -0.63 5.65
CA LEU A 46 9.47 -0.08 6.77
C LEU A 46 8.71 1.11 7.36
N ASN A 47 7.96 0.90 8.45
CA ASN A 47 7.06 1.90 9.03
C ASN A 47 6.06 2.46 7.99
N ARG A 48 6.38 3.61 7.40
CA ARG A 48 5.55 4.31 6.40
C ARG A 48 6.12 4.22 4.98
N LEU A 49 7.32 3.66 4.83
CA LEU A 49 8.02 3.52 3.56
C LEU A 49 7.75 2.15 2.96
N ARG A 50 7.46 2.14 1.68
CA ARG A 50 7.28 0.94 0.86
C ARG A 50 8.52 0.75 0.02
N LEU A 51 9.26 -0.32 0.27
CA LEU A 51 10.42 -0.70 -0.51
C LEU A 51 10.02 -1.71 -1.57
N SER A 52 10.48 -1.50 -2.80
CA SER A 52 10.41 -2.49 -3.87
C SER A 52 11.23 -3.74 -3.50
N ALA A 53 11.05 -4.83 -4.24
CA ALA A 53 11.83 -6.04 -4.06
C ALA A 53 13.33 -5.79 -4.20
N GLU A 54 13.74 -5.01 -5.21
CA GLU A 54 15.14 -4.65 -5.44
C GLU A 54 15.73 -3.85 -4.29
N ALA A 55 15.01 -2.83 -3.79
CA ALA A 55 15.45 -2.05 -2.65
C ALA A 55 15.53 -2.88 -1.36
N THR A 56 14.61 -3.84 -1.20
CA THR A 56 14.60 -4.78 -0.07
C THR A 56 15.82 -5.70 -0.11
N ALA A 57 16.15 -6.26 -1.28
CA ALA A 57 17.33 -7.09 -1.47
C ALA A 57 18.63 -6.29 -1.24
N ALA A 58 18.71 -5.07 -1.78
CA ALA A 58 19.86 -4.19 -1.58
C ALA A 58 20.07 -3.85 -0.10
N LEU A 59 18.98 -3.56 0.63
CA LEU A 59 19.03 -3.29 2.06
C LEU A 59 19.49 -4.52 2.83
N ALA A 60 18.95 -5.71 2.54
CA ALA A 60 19.34 -6.96 3.20
C ALA A 60 20.85 -7.23 3.03
N ASN A 61 21.37 -7.15 1.81
CA ASN A 61 22.79 -7.38 1.51
C ASN A 61 23.72 -6.40 2.24
N GLN A 62 23.28 -5.15 2.44
CA GLN A 62 24.07 -4.17 3.16
C GLN A 62 23.91 -4.27 4.68
N SER A 63 22.74 -4.70 5.15
CA SER A 63 22.45 -4.87 6.57
C SER A 63 23.36 -5.90 7.25
N GLU A 64 23.83 -6.92 6.50
CA GLU A 64 24.83 -7.88 6.96
C GLU A 64 26.15 -7.20 7.36
N ARG A 65 26.50 -6.08 6.70
CA ARG A 65 27.76 -5.37 6.95
C ARG A 65 27.66 -4.37 8.10
N TYR A 66 26.49 -3.75 8.28
CA TYR A 66 26.28 -2.69 9.26
C TYR A 66 25.52 -3.16 10.52
N GLY A 67 25.06 -4.41 10.55
CA GLY A 67 24.38 -5.04 11.69
C GLY A 67 22.94 -4.59 11.92
N SER A 68 22.45 -3.57 11.19
CA SER A 68 21.04 -3.18 11.21
C SER A 68 20.62 -2.41 9.95
N ASP A 69 19.33 -2.45 9.63
CA ASP A 69 18.73 -1.64 8.56
C ASP A 69 18.96 -0.14 8.78
N ARG A 70 18.86 0.32 10.03
CA ARG A 70 19.06 1.73 10.39
C ARG A 70 20.48 2.18 10.10
N ALA A 71 21.48 1.46 10.59
CA ALA A 71 22.89 1.78 10.37
C ALA A 71 23.25 1.78 8.88
N THR A 72 22.65 0.86 8.12
CA THR A 72 22.80 0.79 6.66
C THR A 72 22.27 2.04 5.97
N ILE A 73 21.06 2.48 6.32
CA ILE A 73 20.43 3.67 5.75
C ILE A 73 21.23 4.92 6.10
N GLU A 74 21.65 5.07 7.37
CA GLU A 74 22.48 6.19 7.82
C GLU A 74 23.82 6.24 7.06
N ALA A 75 24.50 5.11 6.90
CA ALA A 75 25.74 5.01 6.14
C ALA A 75 25.55 5.39 4.66
N ALA A 76 24.48 4.90 4.02
CA ALA A 76 24.17 5.21 2.63
C ALA A 76 23.89 6.70 2.41
N LEU A 77 23.21 7.37 3.35
CA LEU A 77 22.95 8.81 3.28
C LEU A 77 24.24 9.63 3.40
N ILE A 78 25.12 9.29 4.34
CA ILE A 78 26.42 9.97 4.53
C ILE A 78 27.29 9.82 3.27
N GLU A 79 27.33 8.63 2.69
CA GLU A 79 28.12 8.36 1.48
C GLU A 79 27.57 9.13 0.26
N LEU A 80 26.24 9.23 0.12
CA LEU A 80 25.61 10.01 -0.94
C LEU A 80 25.96 11.51 -0.81
N ASP A 81 25.88 12.06 0.40
CA ASP A 81 26.23 13.46 0.67
C ASP A 81 27.67 13.78 0.28
N LYS A 82 28.63 12.92 0.68
CA LYS A 82 30.05 13.06 0.28
C LYS A 82 30.23 13.05 -1.23
N ARG A 83 29.54 12.16 -1.96
CA ARG A 83 29.63 12.08 -3.43
C ARG A 83 29.05 13.31 -4.11
N CYS A 84 28.00 13.89 -3.55
CA CYS A 84 27.41 15.13 -4.04
C CYS A 84 28.32 16.34 -3.77
N ALA A 85 28.96 16.40 -2.61
CA ALA A 85 29.89 17.47 -2.23
C ALA A 85 31.21 17.46 -3.03
N GLN A 86 31.56 16.32 -3.65
CA GLN A 86 32.75 16.16 -4.50
C GLN A 86 32.50 16.47 -5.99
N ARG A 87 31.28 16.87 -6.36
CA ARG A 87 30.90 17.26 -7.72
C ARG A 87 30.85 18.77 -7.86
#